data_AF-A0A0D2XKQ2-F1
#
_entry.id   AF-A0A0D2XKQ2-F1
#
_cell.length_a   1.000
_cell.length_b   1.000
_cell.length_c   1.000
_cell.angle_alpha   90.00
_cell.angle_beta   90.00
_cell.angle_gamma   90.00
#
_symmetry.space_group_name_H-M   'P 1'
#
loop_
_entity.id
_entity.type
_entity.pdbx_description
1 polymer ?
#
loop_
_entity_poly.entity_id
_entity_poly.type
_entity_poly.pdbx_seq_one_letter_code
_entity_poly.pdbx_strand_id
1 'polypeptide(L)'
;MAVYSRGCKSQARFASTFAPGISVIGSLQTFLMVFSGFIVGPIYDSGYFRHLLAVGSTFIVTGTVLQSLSQKYWQYLLTQGLMIGIGAGCLSILSVAITSLWFTTKLPLVNGLAACGSGLGGSIFGRILPAFLAQSLGPMNTIISAAVLLATTSLCLISATTTPRLLVTVISQGFFTGSFFALQPTIFVRLTSDPRRIGTRFGMAFSVMSVALLFGPPVGGALRRSMGYTAAWVWAGLTIFIGGIFILCSRLLKDKKSLIV
;
A
#
# COMPACT_ATOMS: atom_id res chain seq x y z
N MET A 1 -16.12 18.64 -27.31
CA MET A 1 -17.02 18.46 -26.15
C MET A 1 -17.88 17.19 -26.17
N ALA A 2 -18.30 16.65 -27.33
CA ALA A 2 -19.13 15.44 -27.40
C ALA A 2 -18.43 14.13 -26.94
N VAL A 3 -17.10 14.03 -27.05
CA VAL A 3 -16.33 12.86 -26.58
C VAL A 3 -16.28 12.79 -25.04
N TYR A 4 -16.15 13.95 -24.38
CA TYR A 4 -16.16 14.03 -22.91
C TYR A 4 -17.54 13.69 -22.31
N SER A 5 -18.63 14.09 -22.99
CA SER A 5 -19.99 13.79 -22.55
C SER A 5 -20.41 12.33 -22.77
N ARG A 6 -19.90 11.67 -23.83
CA ARG A 6 -20.08 10.22 -24.05
C ARG A 6 -19.27 9.39 -23.05
N GLY A 7 -18.05 9.81 -22.71
CA GLY A 7 -17.25 9.21 -21.64
C GLY A 7 -17.98 9.24 -20.29
N CYS A 8 -18.52 10.40 -19.92
CA CYS A 8 -19.26 10.58 -18.66
C CYS A 8 -20.55 9.72 -18.60
N LYS A 9 -21.27 9.58 -19.73
CA LYS A 9 -22.47 8.71 -19.81
C LYS A 9 -22.14 7.21 -19.82
N SER A 10 -21.02 6.80 -20.43
CA SER A 10 -20.52 5.41 -20.38
C SER A 10 -20.04 5.05 -18.97
N GLN A 11 -19.31 5.95 -18.33
CA GLN A 11 -18.78 5.81 -16.98
C GLN A 11 -19.89 5.79 -15.92
N ALA A 12 -20.95 6.59 -16.09
CA ALA A 12 -22.16 6.55 -15.26
C ALA A 12 -22.96 5.25 -15.42
N ARG A 13 -23.03 4.70 -16.65
CA ARG A 13 -23.73 3.43 -16.94
C ARG A 13 -22.93 2.20 -16.45
N PHE A 14 -21.61 2.26 -16.50
CA PHE A 14 -20.70 1.27 -15.87
C PHE A 14 -20.80 1.30 -14.34
N ALA A 15 -20.90 2.50 -13.73
CA ALA A 15 -21.06 2.65 -12.29
C ALA A 15 -22.41 2.15 -11.77
N SER A 16 -23.49 2.28 -12.55
CA SER A 16 -24.85 1.89 -12.13
C SER A 16 -25.14 0.39 -12.22
N THR A 17 -24.55 -0.34 -13.17
CA THR A 17 -24.78 -1.80 -13.35
C THR A 17 -23.79 -2.67 -12.56
N PHE A 18 -22.62 -2.11 -12.17
CA PHE A 18 -21.50 -2.86 -11.60
C PHE A 18 -20.93 -2.27 -10.30
N ALA A 19 -21.73 -1.56 -9.50
CA ALA A 19 -21.28 -0.97 -8.24
C ALA A 19 -20.54 -1.94 -7.26
N PRO A 20 -20.81 -3.27 -7.21
CA PRO A 20 -20.00 -4.23 -6.45
C PRO A 20 -18.68 -4.65 -7.14
N GLY A 21 -18.67 -4.73 -8.47
CA GLY A 21 -17.57 -5.33 -9.25
C GLY A 21 -16.38 -4.41 -9.49
N ILE A 22 -16.53 -3.10 -9.34
CA ILE A 22 -15.46 -2.12 -9.59
C ILE A 22 -14.39 -2.18 -8.48
N SER A 23 -14.80 -2.34 -7.22
CA SER A 23 -13.89 -2.49 -6.07
C SER A 23 -13.02 -3.75 -6.19
N VAL A 24 -13.57 -4.81 -6.79
CA VAL A 24 -12.85 -6.08 -7.01
C VAL A 24 -11.65 -5.91 -7.94
N ILE A 25 -11.74 -5.05 -8.97
CA ILE A 25 -10.61 -4.81 -9.89
C ILE A 25 -9.43 -4.20 -9.13
N GLY A 26 -9.67 -3.17 -8.33
CA GLY A 26 -8.62 -2.53 -7.52
C GLY A 26 -8.07 -3.45 -6.43
N SER A 27 -8.92 -4.28 -5.81
CA SER A 27 -8.50 -5.27 -4.80
C SER A 27 -7.67 -6.39 -5.41
N LEU A 28 -8.03 -6.85 -6.62
CA LEU A 28 -7.26 -7.82 -7.38
C LEU A 28 -5.91 -7.24 -7.82
N GLN A 29 -5.90 -5.98 -8.24
CA GLN A 29 -4.67 -5.26 -8.60
C GLN A 29 -3.70 -5.18 -7.42
N THR A 30 -4.16 -4.72 -6.25
CA THR A 30 -3.32 -4.60 -5.05
C THR A 30 -2.94 -5.96 -4.48
N PHE A 31 -3.84 -6.95 -4.55
CA PHE A 31 -3.52 -8.34 -4.23
C PHE A 31 -2.38 -8.85 -5.09
N LEU A 32 -2.48 -8.78 -6.41
CA LEU A 32 -1.46 -9.31 -7.33
C LEU A 32 -0.15 -8.53 -7.24
N MET A 33 -0.22 -7.20 -7.08
CA MET A 33 0.96 -6.36 -6.85
C MET A 33 1.77 -6.82 -5.64
N VAL A 34 1.09 -7.19 -4.56
CA VAL A 34 1.76 -7.54 -3.32
C VAL A 34 2.10 -9.05 -3.29
N PHE A 35 1.23 -9.90 -3.83
CA PHE A 35 1.39 -11.35 -3.90
C PHE A 35 2.51 -11.78 -4.85
N SER A 36 2.69 -11.10 -5.99
CA SER A 36 3.79 -11.40 -6.92
C SER A 36 5.16 -11.26 -6.24
N GLY A 37 5.22 -10.58 -5.10
CA GLY A 37 6.43 -10.48 -4.30
C GLY A 37 7.00 -11.79 -3.82
N PHE A 38 6.17 -12.81 -3.62
CA PHE A 38 6.63 -14.17 -3.31
C PHE A 38 7.62 -14.70 -4.35
N ILE A 39 7.34 -14.43 -5.63
CA ILE A 39 8.08 -14.95 -6.78
C ILE A 39 9.21 -13.98 -7.15
N VAL A 40 8.91 -12.68 -7.14
CA VAL A 40 9.84 -11.61 -7.52
C VAL A 40 11.00 -11.49 -6.54
N GLY A 41 10.78 -11.74 -5.25
CA GLY A 41 11.81 -11.66 -4.20
C GLY A 41 13.02 -12.58 -4.47
N PRO A 42 12.82 -13.90 -4.62
CA PRO A 42 13.89 -14.84 -4.97
C PRO A 42 14.57 -14.55 -6.32
N ILE A 43 13.80 -14.10 -7.31
CA ILE A 43 14.34 -13.74 -8.64
C ILE A 43 15.23 -12.48 -8.56
N TYR A 44 14.86 -11.53 -7.71
CA TYR A 44 15.69 -10.37 -7.42
C TYR A 44 16.99 -10.77 -6.71
N ASP A 45 16.88 -11.60 -5.67
CA ASP A 45 18.03 -12.04 -4.86
C ASP A 45 19.02 -12.92 -5.67
N SER A 46 18.56 -13.58 -6.74
CA SER A 46 19.41 -14.34 -7.67
C SER A 46 20.13 -13.47 -8.72
N GLY A 47 19.95 -12.14 -8.70
CA GLY A 47 20.70 -11.19 -9.53
C GLY A 47 20.06 -10.82 -10.87
N TYR A 48 18.86 -11.32 -11.18
CA TYR A 48 18.15 -11.02 -12.44
C TYR A 48 17.44 -9.65 -12.45
N PHE A 49 18.02 -8.63 -11.81
CA PHE A 49 17.36 -7.34 -11.61
C PHE A 49 16.95 -6.64 -12.93
N ARG A 50 17.82 -6.68 -13.96
CA ARG A 50 17.57 -5.99 -15.24
C ARG A 50 16.37 -6.58 -15.97
N HIS A 51 16.23 -7.90 -15.92
CA HIS A 51 15.10 -8.61 -16.52
C HIS A 51 13.81 -8.29 -15.78
N LEU A 52 13.84 -8.26 -14.45
CA LEU A 52 12.69 -7.92 -13.62
C LEU A 52 12.19 -6.49 -13.88
N LEU A 53 13.12 -5.54 -14.05
CA LEU A 53 12.82 -4.16 -14.42
C LEU A 53 12.19 -4.09 -15.82
N ALA A 54 12.81 -4.73 -16.82
CA ALA A 54 12.31 -4.72 -18.19
C ALA A 54 10.92 -5.38 -18.31
N VAL A 55 10.72 -6.54 -17.69
CA VAL A 55 9.44 -7.26 -17.68
C VAL A 55 8.36 -6.47 -16.94
N GLY A 56 8.69 -5.90 -15.77
CA GLY A 56 7.74 -5.09 -15.00
C GLY A 56 7.27 -3.84 -15.75
N SER A 57 8.20 -3.09 -16.35
CA SER A 57 7.90 -1.88 -17.11
C SER A 57 7.10 -2.18 -18.38
N THR A 58 7.46 -3.24 -19.12
CA THR A 58 6.72 -3.64 -20.33
C THR A 58 5.30 -4.10 -20.00
N PHE A 59 5.10 -4.85 -18.91
CA PHE A 59 3.76 -5.24 -18.45
C PHE A 59 2.91 -4.05 -18.05
N ILE A 60 3.46 -3.06 -17.35
CA ILE A 60 2.72 -1.84 -16.98
C ILE A 60 2.33 -1.04 -18.22
N VAL A 61 3.27 -0.77 -19.14
CA VAL A 61 2.99 0.01 -20.35
C VAL A 61 1.98 -0.71 -21.23
N THR A 62 2.16 -2.01 -21.44
CA THR A 62 1.22 -2.83 -22.21
C THR A 62 -0.15 -2.84 -21.53
N GLY A 63 -0.19 -2.98 -20.21
CA GLY A 63 -1.43 -2.97 -19.43
C GLY A 63 -2.18 -1.64 -19.51
N THR A 64 -1.48 -0.50 -19.40
CA THR A 64 -2.11 0.83 -19.49
C THR A 64 -2.58 1.14 -20.92
N VAL A 65 -1.85 0.70 -21.94
CA VAL A 65 -2.26 0.84 -23.35
C VAL A 65 -3.47 -0.04 -23.66
N LEU A 66 -3.45 -1.32 -23.28
CA LEU A 66 -4.59 -2.24 -23.48
C LEU A 66 -5.82 -1.81 -22.69
N GLN A 67 -5.64 -1.19 -21.53
CA GLN A 67 -6.72 -0.59 -20.75
C GLN A 67 -7.41 0.54 -21.53
N SER A 68 -6.68 1.30 -22.34
CA SER A 68 -7.26 2.36 -23.20
C SER A 68 -8.17 1.81 -24.30
N LEU A 69 -7.98 0.56 -24.72
CA LEU A 69 -8.76 -0.10 -25.78
C LEU A 69 -9.91 -0.95 -25.23
N SER A 70 -9.94 -1.17 -23.91
CA SER A 70 -10.89 -2.05 -23.25
C SER A 70 -12.27 -1.39 -23.14
N GLN A 71 -13.31 -2.09 -23.57
CA GLN A 71 -14.71 -1.61 -23.48
C GLN A 71 -15.60 -2.58 -22.68
N LYS A 72 -15.10 -3.79 -22.38
CA LYS A 72 -15.81 -4.82 -21.62
C LYS A 72 -15.22 -4.97 -20.21
N TYR A 73 -16.06 -5.31 -19.23
CA TYR A 73 -15.66 -5.50 -17.82
C TYR A 73 -14.50 -6.50 -17.65
N TRP A 74 -14.59 -7.68 -18.30
CA TRP A 74 -13.54 -8.70 -18.25
C TRP A 74 -12.19 -8.22 -18.81
N GLN A 75 -12.21 -7.33 -19.79
CA GLN A 75 -10.99 -6.77 -20.36
C GLN A 75 -10.30 -5.84 -19.35
N TYR A 76 -11.06 -4.98 -18.66
CA TYR A 76 -10.54 -4.15 -17.59
C TYR A 76 -10.01 -4.97 -16.40
N LEU A 77 -10.69 -6.05 -16.02
CA LEU A 77 -10.20 -6.95 -14.98
C LEU A 77 -8.83 -7.55 -15.35
N LEU A 78 -8.64 -7.94 -16.62
CA LEU A 78 -7.40 -8.52 -17.10
C LEU A 78 -6.27 -7.48 -17.22
N THR A 79 -6.53 -6.31 -17.81
CA THR A 79 -5.49 -5.30 -18.03
C THR A 79 -5.10 -4.59 -16.73
N GLN A 80 -6.09 -4.17 -15.93
CA GLN A 80 -5.86 -3.39 -14.73
C GLN A 80 -5.54 -4.27 -13.51
N GLY A 81 -6.29 -5.36 -13.32
CA GLY A 81 -6.08 -6.28 -12.22
C GLY A 81 -4.82 -7.09 -12.42
N LEU A 82 -4.76 -7.86 -13.52
CA LEU A 82 -3.69 -8.83 -13.74
C LEU A 82 -2.40 -8.22 -14.28
N MET A 83 -2.43 -7.57 -15.44
CA MET A 83 -1.19 -7.09 -16.08
C MET A 83 -0.52 -5.97 -15.28
N ILE A 84 -1.27 -4.91 -14.93
CA ILE A 84 -0.73 -3.81 -14.12
C ILE A 84 -0.40 -4.29 -12.71
N GLY A 85 -1.18 -5.20 -12.11
CA GLY A 85 -0.88 -5.79 -10.80
C GLY A 85 0.49 -6.50 -10.78
N ILE A 86 0.71 -7.46 -11.69
CA ILE A 86 1.99 -8.19 -11.77
C ILE A 86 3.15 -7.24 -12.06
N GLY A 87 2.99 -6.32 -13.02
CA GLY A 87 4.04 -5.37 -13.38
C GLY A 87 4.41 -4.42 -12.23
N ALA A 88 3.40 -3.90 -11.52
CA ALA A 88 3.61 -3.04 -10.35
C ALA A 88 4.26 -3.80 -9.20
N GLY A 89 3.92 -5.07 -9.00
CA GLY A 89 4.53 -5.91 -7.99
C GLY A 89 6.01 -6.17 -8.23
N CYS A 90 6.41 -6.44 -9.48
CA CYS A 90 7.81 -6.55 -9.88
C CYS A 90 8.61 -5.27 -9.56
N LEU A 91 8.07 -4.09 -9.90
CA LEU A 91 8.78 -2.82 -9.70
C LEU A 91 8.79 -2.35 -8.25
N SER A 92 7.72 -2.61 -7.49
CA SER A 92 7.61 -2.15 -6.09
C SER A 92 8.70 -2.75 -5.19
N ILE A 93 9.02 -4.04 -5.36
CA ILE A 93 10.09 -4.71 -4.60
C ILE A 93 11.46 -4.26 -5.09
N LEU A 94 11.63 -4.09 -6.40
CA LEU A 94 12.86 -3.55 -6.98
C LEU A 94 13.21 -2.19 -6.39
N SER A 95 12.22 -1.29 -6.35
CA SER A 95 12.40 0.07 -5.84
C SER A 95 12.90 0.06 -4.40
N VAL A 96 12.26 -0.73 -3.53
CA VAL A 96 12.64 -0.85 -2.12
C VAL A 96 14.02 -1.48 -1.96
N ALA A 97 14.29 -2.56 -2.70
CA ALA A 97 15.52 -3.31 -2.57
C ALA A 97 16.73 -2.52 -3.08
N ILE A 98 16.57 -1.72 -4.14
CA ILE A 98 17.62 -0.81 -4.61
C ILE A 98 17.96 0.24 -3.55
N THR A 99 16.95 0.85 -2.92
CA THR A 99 17.17 1.81 -1.83
C THR A 99 17.97 1.19 -0.67
N SER A 100 17.74 -0.09 -0.37
CA SER A 100 18.44 -0.80 0.71
C SER A 100 19.91 -1.09 0.45
N LEU A 101 20.35 -1.09 -0.83
CA LEU A 101 21.74 -1.35 -1.21
C LEU A 101 22.64 -0.12 -1.06
N TRP A 102 22.10 1.09 -1.27
CA TRP A 102 22.88 2.32 -1.31
C TRP A 102 22.93 3.08 0.02
N PHE A 103 21.90 2.97 0.84
CA PHE A 103 21.79 3.72 2.10
C PHE A 103 21.35 2.80 3.23
N THR A 104 22.11 2.76 4.32
CA THR A 104 21.79 1.98 5.53
C THR A 104 21.39 2.88 6.71
N THR A 105 22.06 4.02 6.89
CA THR A 105 21.85 4.93 8.03
C THR A 105 20.55 5.73 7.93
N LYS A 106 20.15 6.15 6.72
CA LYS A 106 18.98 7.01 6.49
C LYS A 106 17.84 6.33 5.70
N LEU A 107 17.73 5.01 5.83
CA LEU A 107 16.70 4.20 5.16
C LEU A 107 15.26 4.74 5.26
N PRO A 108 14.76 5.19 6.45
CA PRO A 108 13.40 5.70 6.55
C PRO A 108 13.17 6.93 5.66
N LEU A 109 14.15 7.85 5.61
CA LEU A 109 14.07 9.08 4.83
C LEU A 109 14.09 8.79 3.33
N VAL A 110 14.97 7.88 2.89
CA VAL A 110 15.10 7.57 1.46
C VAL A 110 13.85 6.82 0.97
N ASN A 111 13.32 5.87 1.75
CA ASN A 111 12.05 5.21 1.42
C ASN A 111 10.87 6.19 1.44
N GLY A 112 10.84 7.13 2.39
CA GLY A 112 9.84 8.20 2.42
C GLY A 112 9.90 9.07 1.17
N LEU A 113 11.10 9.51 0.76
CA LEU A 113 11.30 10.35 -0.42
C LEU A 113 10.99 9.61 -1.73
N ALA A 114 11.46 8.36 -1.87
CA ALA A 114 11.17 7.52 -3.02
C ALA A 114 9.66 7.29 -3.18
N ALA A 115 8.97 7.09 -2.06
CA ALA A 115 7.52 6.99 -2.07
C ALA A 115 6.87 8.31 -2.52
N CYS A 116 7.31 9.49 -2.04
CA CYS A 116 6.73 10.80 -2.39
C CYS A 116 6.62 11.07 -3.90
N GLY A 117 7.44 10.43 -4.75
CA GLY A 117 7.36 10.57 -6.21
C GLY A 117 6.00 10.21 -6.82
N SER A 118 5.12 9.53 -6.09
CA SER A 118 3.76 9.16 -6.53
C SER A 118 2.65 10.16 -6.18
N GLY A 119 2.90 11.25 -5.42
CA GLY A 119 1.87 12.29 -5.16
C GLY A 119 2.38 13.58 -4.48
N LEU A 120 2.06 14.74 -5.06
CA LEU A 120 2.75 16.03 -4.79
C LEU A 120 2.21 16.94 -3.67
N GLY A 121 1.11 16.63 -2.96
CA GLY A 121 0.46 17.61 -2.05
C GLY A 121 0.56 17.30 -0.56
N GLY A 122 -0.26 16.35 -0.08
CA GLY A 122 -0.40 16.06 1.35
C GLY A 122 0.43 14.88 1.87
N SER A 123 0.84 13.97 0.99
CA SER A 123 1.59 12.76 1.39
C SER A 123 3.06 13.03 1.67
N ILE A 124 3.61 14.14 1.13
CA ILE A 124 5.03 14.49 1.30
C ILE A 124 5.36 14.71 2.78
N PHE A 125 4.59 15.57 3.45
CA PHE A 125 4.77 15.82 4.89
C PHE A 125 4.55 14.55 5.73
N GLY A 126 3.56 13.73 5.36
CA GLY A 126 3.25 12.45 6.02
C GLY A 126 4.31 11.37 5.81
N ARG A 127 5.17 11.48 4.82
CA ARG A 127 6.24 10.52 4.56
C ARG A 127 7.59 10.99 5.11
N ILE A 128 7.84 12.29 5.11
CA ILE A 128 9.11 12.87 5.55
C ILE A 128 9.14 13.03 7.08
N LEU A 129 8.09 13.57 7.71
CA LEU A 129 8.11 13.85 9.15
C LEU A 129 8.29 12.60 10.02
N PRO A 130 7.58 11.48 9.78
CA PRO A 130 7.79 10.25 10.55
C PRO A 130 9.11 9.58 10.20
N ALA A 131 9.61 9.77 8.97
CA ALA A 131 10.91 9.26 8.59
C ALA A 131 12.05 9.99 9.33
N PHE A 132 11.91 11.29 9.61
CA PHE A 132 12.79 12.02 10.52
C PHE A 132 12.65 11.53 11.96
N LEU A 133 11.42 11.37 12.47
CA LEU A 133 11.16 10.87 13.82
C LEU A 133 11.67 9.43 14.02
N ALA A 134 11.68 8.61 12.99
CA ALA A 134 12.23 7.25 13.02
C ALA A 134 13.76 7.22 13.17
N GLN A 135 14.46 8.29 12.85
CA GLN A 135 15.91 8.39 13.06
C GLN A 135 16.27 8.61 14.53
N SER A 136 15.42 9.30 15.30
CA SER A 136 15.68 9.60 16.72
C SER A 136 15.03 8.60 17.67
N LEU A 137 13.82 8.11 17.36
CA LEU A 137 13.04 7.21 18.23
C LEU A 137 13.16 5.73 17.87
N GLY A 138 13.83 5.43 16.76
CA GLY A 138 13.92 4.10 16.17
C GLY A 138 12.68 3.74 15.33
N PRO A 139 12.87 3.07 14.17
CA PRO A 139 11.79 2.83 13.20
C PRO A 139 10.65 1.97 13.77
N MET A 140 10.96 1.08 14.72
CA MET A 140 9.97 0.21 15.34
C MET A 140 9.03 0.95 16.31
N ASN A 141 9.52 1.96 17.03
CA ASN A 141 8.67 2.75 17.93
C ASN A 141 7.77 3.70 17.13
N THR A 142 8.31 4.26 16.05
CA THR A 142 7.58 5.19 15.17
C THR A 142 6.49 4.50 14.36
N ILE A 143 6.66 3.23 13.96
CA ILE A 143 5.58 2.50 13.26
C ILE A 143 4.42 2.16 14.21
N ILE A 144 4.71 1.88 15.49
CA ILE A 144 3.68 1.59 16.50
C ILE A 144 2.85 2.85 16.75
N SER A 145 3.50 4.00 16.97
CA SER A 145 2.79 5.27 17.15
C SER A 145 2.01 5.66 15.89
N ALA A 146 2.58 5.47 14.69
CA ALA A 146 1.87 5.69 13.44
C ALA A 146 0.64 4.78 13.28
N ALA A 147 0.74 3.50 13.63
CA ALA A 147 -0.38 2.55 13.56
C ALA A 147 -1.51 2.92 14.54
N VAL A 148 -1.18 3.34 15.76
CA VAL A 148 -2.16 3.81 16.74
C VAL A 148 -2.85 5.09 16.27
N LEU A 149 -2.09 6.07 15.77
CA LEU A 149 -2.65 7.31 15.24
C LEU A 149 -3.52 7.07 14.00
N LEU A 150 -3.15 6.09 13.17
CA LEU A 150 -3.97 5.65 12.03
C LEU A 150 -5.29 5.01 12.48
N ALA A 151 -5.27 4.15 13.51
CA ALA A 151 -6.48 3.56 14.07
C ALA A 151 -7.42 4.64 14.65
N THR A 152 -6.86 5.58 15.42
CA THR A 152 -7.63 6.69 16.01
C THR A 152 -8.24 7.58 14.94
N THR A 153 -7.48 7.97 13.91
CA THR A 153 -8.01 8.80 12.81
C THR A 153 -9.08 8.08 12.00
N SER A 154 -8.97 6.76 11.80
CA SER A 154 -10.03 5.94 11.19
C SER A 154 -11.32 5.93 12.03
N LEU A 155 -11.22 5.93 13.36
CA LEU A 155 -12.40 6.04 14.22
C LEU A 155 -12.96 7.47 14.26
N CYS A 156 -12.11 8.50 14.14
CA CYS A 156 -12.55 9.89 14.04
C CYS A 156 -13.38 10.17 12.77
N LEU A 157 -13.21 9.39 11.69
CA LEU A 157 -14.05 9.49 10.48
C LEU A 157 -15.52 9.18 10.75
N ILE A 158 -15.85 8.46 11.82
CA ILE A 158 -17.23 8.17 12.23
C ILE A 158 -17.97 9.47 12.61
N SER A 159 -17.27 10.46 13.17
CA SER A 159 -17.85 11.74 13.63
C SER A 159 -17.87 12.83 12.54
N ALA A 160 -17.27 12.57 11.39
CA ALA A 160 -17.13 13.54 10.31
C ALA A 160 -18.40 13.63 9.45
N THR A 161 -19.42 14.32 9.95
CA THR A 161 -20.71 14.53 9.25
C THR A 161 -20.73 15.77 8.34
N THR A 162 -19.69 16.61 8.43
CA THR A 162 -19.58 17.90 7.71
C THR A 162 -18.40 17.87 6.75
N THR A 163 -18.54 18.47 5.56
CA THR A 163 -17.50 18.56 4.52
C THR A 163 -16.14 19.03 5.03
N PRO A 164 -16.02 20.11 5.86
CA PRO A 164 -14.73 20.51 6.40
C PRO A 164 -14.12 19.50 7.38
N ARG A 165 -14.96 18.82 8.19
CA ARG A 165 -14.50 17.79 9.13
C ARG A 165 -13.97 16.56 8.39
N LEU A 166 -14.65 16.16 7.31
CA LEU A 166 -14.19 15.08 6.42
C LEU A 166 -12.84 15.39 5.78
N LEU A 167 -12.64 16.61 5.27
CA LEU A 167 -11.36 17.00 4.67
C LEU A 167 -10.21 16.89 5.67
N VAL A 168 -10.38 17.43 6.89
CA VAL A 168 -9.34 17.36 7.93
C VAL A 168 -9.02 15.91 8.30
N THR A 169 -10.04 15.06 8.48
CA THR A 169 -9.80 13.67 8.86
C THR A 169 -9.16 12.85 7.74
N VAL A 170 -9.53 13.08 6.48
CA VAL A 170 -8.91 12.39 5.31
C VAL A 170 -7.47 12.85 5.09
N ILE A 171 -7.17 14.14 5.26
CA ILE A 171 -5.80 14.66 5.18
C ILE A 171 -4.94 14.03 6.29
N SER A 172 -5.46 14.01 7.52
CA SER A 172 -4.79 13.39 8.66
C SER A 172 -4.57 11.89 8.46
N GLN A 173 -5.58 11.15 7.98
CA GLN A 173 -5.46 9.74 7.66
C GLN A 173 -4.42 9.50 6.54
N GLY A 174 -4.41 10.31 5.49
CA GLY A 174 -3.45 10.22 4.39
C GLY A 174 -2.02 10.49 4.86
N PHE A 175 -1.84 11.40 5.82
CA PHE A 175 -0.57 11.67 6.49
C PHE A 175 -0.08 10.41 7.21
N PHE A 176 -0.88 9.82 8.11
CA PHE A 176 -0.47 8.64 8.89
C PHE A 176 -0.33 7.36 8.06
N THR A 177 -1.15 7.19 7.02
CA THR A 177 -1.03 6.06 6.09
C THR A 177 0.29 6.14 5.34
N GLY A 178 0.69 7.35 4.92
CA GLY A 178 2.00 7.60 4.31
C GLY A 178 3.16 7.22 5.21
N SER A 179 3.06 7.55 6.51
CA SER A 179 4.04 7.17 7.54
C SER A 179 4.25 5.66 7.61
N PHE A 180 3.14 4.91 7.65
CA PHE A 180 3.16 3.46 7.77
C PHE A 180 3.87 2.81 6.56
N PHE A 181 3.51 3.22 5.35
CA PHE A 181 4.12 2.69 4.11
C PHE A 181 5.61 3.07 3.95
N ALA A 182 6.05 4.22 4.46
CA ALA A 182 7.47 4.62 4.40
C ALA A 182 8.35 3.83 5.38
N LEU A 183 7.80 3.46 6.54
CA LEU A 183 8.53 2.76 7.59
C LEU A 183 8.56 1.25 7.39
N GLN A 184 7.51 0.67 6.79
CA GLN A 184 7.38 -0.77 6.57
C GLN A 184 8.61 -1.41 5.89
N PRO A 185 9.14 -0.88 4.76
CA PRO A 185 10.31 -1.47 4.11
C PRO A 185 11.57 -1.37 4.96
N THR A 186 11.71 -0.27 5.72
CA THR A 186 12.88 -0.03 6.55
C THR A 186 13.01 -1.03 7.69
N ILE A 187 11.89 -1.43 8.29
CA ILE A 187 11.88 -2.41 9.38
C ILE A 187 12.33 -3.79 8.88
N PHE A 188 11.87 -4.21 7.70
CA PHE A 188 12.29 -5.49 7.11
C PHE A 188 13.77 -5.51 6.76
N VAL A 189 14.31 -4.40 6.26
CA VAL A 189 15.75 -4.27 6.01
C VAL A 189 16.54 -4.35 7.32
N ARG A 190 16.09 -3.66 8.37
CA ARG A 190 16.76 -3.67 9.69
C ARG A 190 16.68 -5.03 10.41
N LEU A 191 15.61 -5.77 10.19
CA LEU A 191 15.45 -7.14 10.69
C LEU A 191 16.27 -8.17 9.89
N THR A 192 16.75 -7.79 8.71
CA THR A 192 17.47 -8.68 7.81
C THR A 192 18.97 -8.48 7.94
N SER A 193 19.63 -9.45 8.58
CA SER A 193 21.07 -9.49 8.75
C SER A 193 21.86 -9.72 7.47
N ASP A 194 21.25 -10.38 6.47
CA ASP A 194 21.90 -10.73 5.20
C ASP A 194 21.27 -9.96 4.02
N PRO A 195 21.94 -8.91 3.49
CA PRO A 195 21.40 -8.04 2.45
C PRO A 195 20.98 -8.77 1.17
N ARG A 196 21.57 -9.93 0.90
CA ARG A 196 21.28 -10.76 -0.28
C ARG A 196 19.90 -11.42 -0.25
N ARG A 197 19.20 -11.39 0.89
CA ARG A 197 17.88 -12.04 1.07
C ARG A 197 16.76 -11.06 1.38
N ILE A 198 17.02 -9.75 1.22
CA ILE A 198 16.05 -8.69 1.51
C ILE A 198 14.83 -8.86 0.62
N GLY A 199 15.02 -9.15 -0.68
CA GLY A 199 13.93 -9.30 -1.63
C GLY A 199 12.98 -10.44 -1.27
N THR A 200 13.52 -11.62 -0.97
CA THR A 200 12.73 -12.80 -0.61
C THR A 200 11.95 -12.60 0.70
N ARG A 201 12.59 -12.04 1.74
CA ARG A 201 11.92 -11.79 3.03
C ARG A 201 10.81 -10.77 2.92
N PHE A 202 11.05 -9.70 2.16
CA PHE A 202 10.05 -8.68 1.90
C PHE A 202 8.88 -9.23 1.08
N GLY A 203 9.18 -10.04 0.06
CA GLY A 203 8.21 -10.77 -0.74
C GLY A 203 7.32 -11.73 0.05
N MET A 204 7.90 -12.51 0.98
CA MET A 204 7.14 -13.40 1.88
C MET A 204 6.18 -12.61 2.79
N ALA A 205 6.64 -11.50 3.38
CA ALA A 205 5.79 -10.67 4.23
C ALA A 205 4.63 -10.04 3.47
N PHE A 206 4.89 -9.57 2.26
CA PHE A 206 3.87 -9.05 1.36
C PHE A 206 2.87 -10.12 0.94
N SER A 207 3.30 -11.35 0.68
CA SER A 207 2.40 -12.46 0.36
C SER A 207 1.30 -12.64 1.41
N VAL A 208 1.65 -12.54 2.70
CA VAL A 208 0.68 -12.59 3.80
C VAL A 208 -0.25 -11.38 3.79
N MET A 209 0.28 -10.17 3.55
CA MET A 209 -0.50 -8.93 3.46
C MET A 209 -1.50 -8.93 2.28
N SER A 210 -1.17 -9.61 1.18
CA SER A 210 -1.98 -9.63 -0.04
C SER A 210 -3.40 -10.17 0.22
N VAL A 211 -3.55 -11.20 1.05
CA VAL A 211 -4.85 -11.80 1.38
C VAL A 211 -5.75 -10.77 2.06
N ALA A 212 -5.20 -9.97 2.98
CA ALA A 212 -5.94 -8.90 3.64
C ALA A 212 -6.39 -7.80 2.65
N LEU A 213 -5.54 -7.47 1.66
CA LEU A 213 -5.86 -6.50 0.60
C LEU A 213 -6.91 -7.00 -0.39
N LEU A 214 -6.99 -8.31 -0.61
CA LEU A 214 -7.99 -8.91 -1.49
C LEU A 214 -9.40 -8.84 -0.88
N PHE A 215 -9.53 -9.17 0.40
CA PHE A 215 -10.83 -9.21 1.09
C PHE A 215 -11.25 -7.86 1.66
N GLY A 216 -10.31 -6.96 1.96
CA GLY A 216 -10.62 -5.71 2.66
C GLY A 216 -11.62 -4.81 1.93
N PRO A 217 -11.37 -4.41 0.68
CA PRO A 217 -12.30 -3.52 -0.04
C PRO A 217 -13.68 -4.15 -0.36
N PRO A 218 -13.81 -5.45 -0.67
CA PRO A 218 -15.10 -6.13 -0.77
C PRO A 218 -15.85 -6.18 0.57
N VAL A 219 -15.17 -6.54 1.67
CA VAL A 219 -15.77 -6.61 3.01
C VAL A 219 -16.24 -5.22 3.45
N GLY A 220 -15.39 -4.19 3.35
CA GLY A 220 -15.79 -2.81 3.66
C GLY A 220 -16.92 -2.30 2.77
N GLY A 221 -16.92 -2.68 1.49
CA GLY A 221 -18.00 -2.37 0.55
C GLY A 221 -19.33 -3.05 0.90
N ALA A 222 -19.29 -4.29 1.36
CA ALA A 222 -20.45 -5.05 1.82
C ALA A 222 -20.99 -4.50 3.15
N LEU A 223 -20.11 -4.23 4.11
CA LEU A 223 -20.46 -3.69 5.43
C LEU A 223 -21.13 -2.32 5.32
N ARG A 224 -20.63 -1.48 4.40
CA ARG A 224 -21.24 -0.19 4.09
C ARG A 224 -22.68 -0.31 3.59
N ARG A 225 -23.01 -1.37 2.83
CA ARG A 225 -24.35 -1.56 2.27
C ARG A 225 -25.34 -2.13 3.27
N SER A 226 -24.91 -3.02 4.16
CA SER A 226 -25.79 -3.67 5.14
C SER A 226 -26.01 -2.84 6.40
N MET A 227 -24.95 -2.17 6.90
CA MET A 227 -24.95 -1.53 8.23
C MET A 227 -24.60 -0.03 8.18
N GLY A 228 -24.49 0.55 6.98
CA GLY A 228 -24.13 1.95 6.78
C GLY A 228 -22.64 2.25 6.89
N TYR A 229 -22.28 3.51 6.66
CA TYR A 229 -20.88 3.95 6.58
C TYR A 229 -20.12 3.79 7.90
N THR A 230 -20.80 3.94 9.04
CA THR A 230 -20.20 3.84 10.37
C THR A 230 -19.58 2.46 10.62
N ALA A 231 -20.27 1.39 10.23
CA ALA A 231 -19.78 0.02 10.39
C ALA A 231 -18.48 -0.23 9.60
N ALA A 232 -18.38 0.29 8.38
CA ALA A 232 -17.18 0.16 7.56
C ALA A 232 -15.95 0.84 8.19
N TRP A 233 -16.15 2.02 8.80
CA TRP A 233 -15.08 2.75 9.49
C TRP A 233 -14.68 2.09 10.82
N VAL A 234 -15.63 1.53 11.56
CA VAL A 234 -15.35 0.75 12.78
C VAL A 234 -14.53 -0.49 12.44
N TRP A 235 -14.90 -1.22 11.38
CA TRP A 235 -14.15 -2.38 10.91
C TRP A 235 -12.72 -2.02 10.50
N ALA A 236 -12.54 -0.92 9.77
CA ALA A 236 -11.21 -0.42 9.39
C ALA A 236 -10.38 -0.02 10.63
N GLY A 237 -10.97 0.72 11.58
CA GLY A 237 -10.28 1.13 12.80
C GLY A 237 -9.87 -0.06 13.67
N LEU A 238 -10.76 -1.04 13.85
CA LEU A 238 -10.53 -2.22 14.67
C LEU A 238 -9.42 -3.12 14.09
N THR A 239 -9.43 -3.35 12.78
CA THR A 239 -8.41 -4.17 12.11
C THR A 239 -7.02 -3.52 12.20
N ILE A 240 -6.92 -2.20 12.05
CA ILE A 240 -5.66 -1.46 12.24
C ILE A 240 -5.22 -1.51 13.71
N PHE A 241 -6.15 -1.39 14.66
CA PHE A 241 -5.85 -1.44 16.08
C PHE A 241 -5.31 -2.82 16.51
N ILE A 242 -5.94 -3.90 16.05
CA ILE A 242 -5.46 -5.28 16.26
C ILE A 242 -4.06 -5.46 15.66
N GLY A 243 -3.82 -4.95 14.45
CA GLY A 243 -2.49 -4.94 13.84
C GLY A 243 -1.45 -4.17 14.66
N GLY A 244 -1.83 -3.01 15.21
CA GLY A 244 -1.00 -2.21 16.10
C GLY A 244 -0.62 -2.95 17.40
N ILE A 245 -1.59 -3.65 18.02
CA ILE A 245 -1.34 -4.51 19.19
C ILE A 245 -0.38 -5.64 18.83
N PHE A 246 -0.55 -6.26 17.67
CA PHE A 246 0.30 -7.37 17.24
C PHE A 246 1.76 -6.92 17.05
N ILE A 247 1.98 -5.74 16.45
CA ILE A 247 3.32 -5.14 16.31
C ILE A 247 3.89 -4.78 17.69
N LEU A 248 3.07 -4.25 18.61
CA LEU A 248 3.48 -3.95 19.98
C LEU A 248 3.88 -5.22 20.75
N CYS A 249 3.08 -6.28 20.69
CA CYS A 249 3.41 -7.59 21.27
C CYS A 249 4.70 -8.16 20.67
N SER A 250 4.89 -8.07 19.35
CA SER A 250 6.14 -8.49 18.69
C SER A 250 7.37 -7.72 19.21
N ARG A 251 7.20 -6.47 19.63
CA ARG A 251 8.27 -5.69 20.25
C ARG A 251 8.55 -6.13 21.68
N LEU A 252 7.50 -6.38 22.47
CA LEU A 252 7.64 -6.81 23.87
C LEU A 252 8.29 -8.19 24.00
N LEU A 253 8.05 -9.07 23.02
CA LEU A 253 8.65 -10.41 22.97
C LEU A 253 10.09 -10.43 22.43
N LYS A 254 10.58 -9.33 21.82
CA LYS A 254 11.96 -9.24 21.33
C LYS A 254 12.85 -8.51 22.34
N ASP A 255 13.90 -9.21 22.77
CA ASP A 255 14.81 -8.74 23.81
C ASP A 255 15.51 -7.41 23.46
N LYS A 256 15.69 -6.54 24.46
CA LYS A 256 16.00 -5.09 24.35
C LYS A 256 17.29 -4.74 23.61
N LYS A 257 18.16 -5.72 23.28
CA LYS A 257 19.49 -5.49 22.71
C LYS A 257 19.57 -5.49 21.17
N SER A 258 18.56 -5.97 20.45
CA SER A 258 18.64 -6.15 18.98
C SER A 258 18.22 -4.94 18.13
N LEU A 259 17.70 -3.86 18.72
CA LEU A 259 16.92 -2.85 17.96
C LEU A 259 17.38 -1.38 18.16
N ILE A 260 18.49 -1.16 18.87
CA ILE A 260 19.10 0.18 19.08
C ILE A 260 20.22 0.45 18.05
N VAL A 261 20.56 -0.52 17.18
CA VAL A 261 21.60 -0.38 16.14
C VAL A 261 21.00 -0.30 14.73
#